data_AF-U9T2F1-F1
#
_entry.id   AF-U9T2F1-F1
#
_cell.length_a   1.000
_cell.length_b   1.000
_cell.length_c   1.000
_cell.angle_alpha   90.00
_cell.angle_beta   90.00
_cell.angle_gamma   90.00
#
_symmetry.space_group_name_H-M   'P 1'
#
loop_
_entity.id
_entity.type
_entity.pdbx_description
1 polymer ?
#
loop_
_entity_poly.entity_id
_entity_poly.type
_entity_poly.pdbx_seq_one_letter_code
_entity_poly.pdbx_strand_id
1 'polypeptide(L)'
;MSDTTRINDYPFLSVFLKYSQELELLKHLLPIVKFVQILHSKLGYRLTRQTAGEMTFRQFIHKESNDGENYEIFNSLRTAFDDFKLGWNTVISLVNRYQFNELPDDEPAMRDNSPVVLGLMGQKDSGIYLCAILYHLVNIQNKFLQEVIEISPGTCKSLKFLDGPTIDFGSSTSKAKSETPNRYCLQSMCLDQVRSVNII
;
A
#
# COMPACT_ATOMS: atom_id res chain seq x y z
N MET A 1 -20.84 33.35 -12.96
CA MET A 1 -19.74 33.37 -11.96
C MET A 1 -19.28 31.95 -11.80
N SER A 2 -18.06 31.68 -12.28
CA SER A 2 -17.60 30.41 -12.81
C SER A 2 -17.08 29.47 -11.71
N ASP A 3 -17.15 28.16 -11.92
CA ASP A 3 -16.70 27.09 -10.99
C ASP A 3 -15.29 27.30 -10.40
N THR A 4 -14.42 28.03 -11.09
CA THR A 4 -13.07 28.40 -10.63
C THR A 4 -13.04 29.20 -9.34
N THR A 5 -14.09 29.96 -9.01
CA THR A 5 -14.14 30.76 -7.77
C THR A 5 -14.25 29.88 -6.52
N ARG A 6 -14.98 28.76 -6.59
CA ARG A 6 -15.19 27.85 -5.44
C ARG A 6 -13.98 26.97 -5.14
N ILE A 7 -13.16 26.68 -6.14
CA ILE A 7 -11.91 25.90 -5.98
C ILE A 7 -10.94 26.63 -5.05
N ASN A 8 -10.87 27.97 -5.15
CA ASN A 8 -9.99 28.78 -4.31
C ASN A 8 -10.49 28.95 -2.87
N ASP A 9 -11.81 28.90 -2.65
CA ASP A 9 -12.40 29.05 -1.32
C ASP A 9 -12.26 27.77 -0.47
N TYR A 10 -12.22 26.60 -1.13
CA TYR A 10 -12.13 25.30 -0.48
C TYR A 10 -11.09 24.38 -1.14
N PRO A 11 -9.81 24.76 -1.14
CA PRO A 11 -8.76 24.06 -1.90
C PRO A 11 -8.59 22.60 -1.43
N PHE A 12 -8.66 22.34 -0.12
CA PHE A 12 -8.58 20.98 0.40
C PHE A 12 -9.76 20.10 -0.06
N LEU A 13 -11.00 20.62 0.01
CA LEU A 13 -12.17 19.87 -0.40
C LEU A 13 -12.13 19.56 -1.91
N SER A 14 -11.62 20.50 -2.70
CA SER A 14 -11.41 20.29 -4.14
C SER A 14 -10.45 19.14 -4.40
N VAL A 15 -9.30 19.09 -3.69
CA VAL A 15 -8.35 17.98 -3.81
C VAL A 15 -8.97 16.67 -3.30
N PHE A 16 -9.64 16.68 -2.15
CA PHE A 16 -10.30 15.48 -1.62
C PHE A 16 -11.32 14.89 -2.59
N LEU A 17 -12.21 15.72 -3.16
CA LEU A 17 -13.23 15.25 -4.09
C LEU A 17 -12.61 14.70 -5.38
N LYS A 18 -11.53 15.33 -5.88
CA LYS A 18 -10.75 14.83 -7.03
C LYS A 18 -10.25 13.40 -6.84
N TYR A 19 -9.80 13.05 -5.62
CA TYR A 19 -9.25 11.74 -5.30
C TYR A 19 -10.23 10.79 -4.61
N SER A 20 -11.48 11.19 -4.37
CA SER A 20 -12.42 10.47 -3.50
C SER A 20 -12.59 8.98 -3.85
N GLN A 21 -12.74 8.66 -5.14
CA GLN A 21 -12.86 7.28 -5.61
C GLN A 21 -11.57 6.47 -5.43
N GLU A 22 -10.41 7.06 -5.71
CA GLU A 22 -9.12 6.39 -5.53
C GLU A 22 -8.78 6.19 -4.05
N LEU A 23 -9.13 7.16 -3.19
CA LEU A 23 -8.91 7.09 -1.74
C LEU A 23 -9.71 5.96 -1.08
N GLU A 24 -10.86 5.58 -1.64
CA GLU A 24 -11.62 4.41 -1.15
C GLU A 24 -10.82 3.11 -1.25
N LEU A 25 -9.86 3.01 -2.18
CA LEU A 25 -9.00 1.84 -2.34
C LEU A 25 -8.02 1.68 -1.17
N LEU A 26 -7.66 2.78 -0.49
CA LEU A 26 -6.70 2.75 0.63
C LEU A 26 -7.20 1.91 1.82
N LYS A 27 -8.51 1.67 1.93
CA LYS A 27 -9.07 0.75 2.94
C LYS A 27 -8.50 -0.66 2.84
N HIS A 28 -8.00 -1.06 1.67
CA HIS A 28 -7.41 -2.37 1.43
C HIS A 28 -5.92 -2.47 1.80
N LEU A 29 -5.23 -1.34 1.99
CA LEU A 29 -3.79 -1.33 2.32
C LEU A 29 -3.51 -2.06 3.63
N LEU A 30 -4.27 -1.76 4.69
CA LEU A 30 -4.06 -2.37 6.00
C LEU A 30 -4.33 -3.88 6.01
N PRO A 31 -5.46 -4.39 5.47
CA PRO A 31 -5.65 -5.83 5.27
C PRO A 31 -4.52 -6.52 4.54
N ILE A 32 -4.05 -5.93 3.43
CA ILE A 32 -2.98 -6.51 2.62
C ILE A 32 -1.69 -6.64 3.44
N VAL A 33 -1.24 -5.53 4.06
CA VAL A 33 -0.02 -5.51 4.88
C VAL A 33 -0.12 -6.47 6.06
N LYS A 34 -1.26 -6.51 6.76
CA LYS A 34 -1.48 -7.41 7.90
C LYS A 34 -1.32 -8.88 7.50
N PHE A 35 -1.94 -9.30 6.39
CA PHE A 35 -1.87 -10.69 5.98
C PHE A 35 -0.46 -11.07 5.50
N VAL A 36 0.23 -10.18 4.78
CA VAL A 36 1.64 -10.38 4.41
C VAL A 36 2.54 -10.53 5.65
N GLN A 37 2.30 -9.73 6.70
CA GLN A 37 3.01 -9.87 7.98
C GLN A 37 2.71 -11.22 8.67
N ILE A 38 1.44 -11.68 8.64
CA ILE A 38 1.07 -13.01 9.14
C ILE A 38 1.84 -14.08 8.38
N LEU A 39 1.81 -14.05 7.05
CA LEU A 39 2.57 -14.98 6.20
C LEU A 39 4.04 -14.96 6.57
N HIS A 40 4.69 -13.79 6.63
CA HIS A 40 6.10 -13.70 6.97
C HIS A 40 6.42 -14.24 8.38
N SER A 41 5.58 -13.96 9.37
CA SER A 41 5.78 -14.44 10.75
C SER A 41 5.59 -15.95 10.90
N LYS A 42 4.66 -16.54 10.16
CA LYS A 42 4.32 -17.98 10.20
C LYS A 42 5.20 -18.81 9.28
N LEU A 43 5.64 -18.22 8.16
CA LEU A 43 6.42 -18.88 7.11
C LEU A 43 7.92 -18.60 7.18
N GLY A 44 8.36 -17.70 8.07
CA GLY A 44 9.79 -17.42 8.29
C GLY A 44 10.62 -18.68 8.52
N TYR A 45 11.85 -18.72 8.01
CA TYR A 45 12.82 -19.83 7.98
C TYR A 45 12.34 -21.24 7.55
N ARG A 46 11.04 -21.52 7.52
CA ARG A 46 10.46 -22.87 7.36
C ARG A 46 9.90 -23.13 5.97
N LEU A 47 9.55 -22.09 5.22
CA LEU A 47 8.97 -22.23 3.90
C LEU A 47 9.94 -21.72 2.85
N THR A 48 10.50 -22.62 2.04
CA THR A 48 11.21 -22.20 0.83
C THR A 48 10.20 -21.64 -0.16
N ARG A 49 10.65 -20.77 -1.06
CA ARG A 49 9.81 -20.22 -2.13
C ARG A 49 9.16 -21.31 -2.98
N GLN A 50 9.87 -22.43 -3.17
CA GLN A 50 9.34 -23.62 -3.85
C GLN A 50 8.13 -24.20 -3.10
N THR A 51 8.26 -24.44 -1.79
CA THR A 51 7.14 -24.95 -0.98
C THR A 51 5.97 -23.96 -0.95
N ALA A 52 6.23 -22.66 -0.99
CA ALA A 52 5.20 -21.63 -1.13
C ALA A 52 4.48 -21.64 -2.48
N GLY A 53 5.17 -22.05 -3.55
CA GLY A 53 4.59 -22.21 -4.88
C GLY A 53 3.65 -23.42 -4.97
N GLU A 54 3.93 -24.47 -4.21
CA GLU A 54 3.15 -25.72 -4.21
C GLU A 54 1.98 -25.69 -3.21
N MET A 55 2.11 -24.93 -2.11
CA MET A 55 1.09 -24.81 -1.07
C MET A 55 0.03 -23.75 -1.42
N THR A 56 -1.25 -24.12 -1.29
CA THR A 56 -2.37 -23.18 -1.44
C THR A 56 -2.70 -22.44 -0.14
N PHE A 57 -3.35 -21.27 -0.22
CA PHE A 57 -3.78 -20.54 0.98
C PHE A 57 -4.73 -21.34 1.87
N ARG A 58 -5.62 -22.15 1.27
CA ARG A 58 -6.48 -23.08 2.03
C ARG A 58 -5.65 -24.07 2.85
N GLN A 59 -4.65 -24.71 2.23
CA GLN A 59 -3.78 -25.65 2.91
C GLN A 59 -2.97 -24.97 4.01
N PHE A 60 -2.46 -23.76 3.76
CA PHE A 60 -1.77 -22.95 4.75
C PHE A 60 -2.66 -22.68 5.99
N ILE A 61 -3.90 -22.21 5.78
CA ILE A 61 -4.82 -21.89 6.89
C ILE A 61 -5.13 -23.15 7.72
N HIS A 62 -5.41 -24.28 7.08
CA HIS A 62 -5.64 -25.54 7.81
C HIS A 62 -4.40 -25.95 8.61
N LYS A 63 -3.23 -25.99 7.95
CA LYS A 63 -1.98 -26.40 8.60
C LYS A 63 -1.62 -25.54 9.81
N GLU A 64 -1.74 -24.22 9.70
CA GLU A 64 -1.41 -23.29 10.78
C GLU A 64 -2.43 -23.30 11.93
N SER A 65 -3.61 -23.90 11.73
CA SER A 65 -4.67 -24.04 12.74
C SER A 65 -4.78 -25.46 13.31
N ASN A 66 -3.71 -26.26 13.23
CA ASN A 66 -3.71 -27.67 13.64
C ASN A 66 -4.80 -28.46 12.89
N ASP A 67 -4.76 -28.39 11.56
CA ASP A 67 -5.73 -28.97 10.63
C ASP A 67 -7.18 -28.50 10.84
N GLY A 68 -7.37 -27.34 11.47
CA GLY A 68 -8.67 -26.75 11.78
C GLY A 68 -9.19 -27.08 13.19
N GLU A 69 -8.45 -27.84 13.99
CA GLU A 69 -8.83 -28.12 15.38
C GLU A 69 -8.77 -26.86 16.25
N ASN A 70 -7.85 -25.94 15.97
CA ASN A 70 -7.82 -24.63 16.63
C ASN A 70 -8.75 -23.66 15.89
N TYR A 71 -10.03 -23.67 16.30
CA TYR A 71 -11.09 -22.87 15.69
C TYR A 71 -10.81 -21.35 15.74
N GLU A 72 -10.22 -20.84 16.83
CA GLU A 72 -9.90 -19.42 16.96
C GLU A 72 -8.83 -18.99 15.96
N ILE A 73 -7.74 -19.76 15.85
CA ILE A 73 -6.68 -19.50 14.87
C ILE A 73 -7.22 -19.65 13.45
N PHE A 74 -8.01 -20.69 13.18
CA PHE A 74 -8.62 -20.92 11.87
C PHE A 74 -9.46 -19.71 11.44
N ASN A 75 -10.39 -19.25 12.28
CA ASN A 75 -11.24 -18.12 11.97
C ASN A 75 -10.47 -16.80 11.81
N SER A 76 -9.47 -16.57 12.66
CA SER A 76 -8.61 -15.39 12.59
C SER A 76 -7.85 -15.35 11.26
N LEU A 77 -7.20 -16.46 10.88
CA LEU A 77 -6.49 -16.59 9.61
C LEU A 77 -7.43 -16.51 8.40
N ARG A 78 -8.60 -17.14 8.49
CA ARG A 78 -9.62 -17.13 7.43
C ARG A 78 -10.12 -15.72 7.16
N THR A 79 -10.49 -14.99 8.21
CA THR A 79 -10.94 -13.59 8.11
C THR A 79 -9.84 -12.71 7.52
N ALA A 80 -8.61 -12.83 8.04
CA ALA A 80 -7.48 -12.05 7.53
C ALA A 80 -7.17 -12.36 6.04
N PHE A 81 -7.29 -13.63 5.64
CA PHE A 81 -7.12 -14.02 4.23
C PHE A 81 -8.26 -13.51 3.35
N ASP A 82 -9.51 -13.56 3.81
CA ASP A 82 -10.65 -13.07 3.04
C ASP A 82 -10.58 -11.56 2.81
N ASP A 83 -10.15 -10.78 3.81
CA ASP A 83 -9.90 -9.35 3.66
C ASP A 83 -8.73 -9.07 2.70
N PHE A 84 -7.65 -9.85 2.79
CA PHE A 84 -6.53 -9.80 1.84
C PHE A 84 -6.97 -10.11 0.41
N LYS A 85 -7.75 -11.18 0.23
CA LYS A 85 -8.29 -11.62 -1.06
C LYS A 85 -9.18 -10.56 -1.69
N LEU A 86 -10.05 -9.94 -0.89
CA LEU A 86 -10.88 -8.82 -1.33
C LEU A 86 -10.01 -7.64 -1.77
N GLY A 87 -9.02 -7.25 -0.96
CA GLY A 87 -8.10 -6.16 -1.29
C GLY A 87 -7.30 -6.42 -2.55
N TRP A 88 -6.74 -7.63 -2.70
CA TRP A 88 -6.02 -8.04 -3.89
C TRP A 88 -6.89 -7.94 -5.14
N ASN A 89 -8.05 -8.60 -5.14
CA ASN A 89 -8.92 -8.66 -6.32
C ASN A 89 -9.54 -7.31 -6.69
N THR A 90 -9.66 -6.39 -5.73
CA THR A 90 -10.16 -5.04 -6.00
C THR A 90 -9.08 -4.17 -6.65
N VAL A 91 -7.83 -4.32 -6.22
CA VAL A 91 -6.75 -3.42 -6.64
C VAL A 91 -6.01 -3.95 -7.87
N ILE A 92 -5.82 -5.28 -8.00
CA ILE A 92 -4.97 -5.85 -9.05
C ILE A 92 -5.39 -5.43 -10.47
N SER A 93 -6.69 -5.36 -10.74
CA SER A 93 -7.27 -4.95 -12.03
C SER A 93 -7.06 -3.48 -12.38
N LEU A 94 -6.61 -2.68 -11.43
CA LEU A 94 -6.26 -1.27 -11.59
C LEU A 94 -4.75 -1.08 -11.78
N VAL A 95 -3.97 -2.16 -11.68
CA VAL A 95 -2.51 -2.14 -11.73
C VAL A 95 -2.05 -2.76 -13.04
N ASN A 96 -1.84 -1.91 -14.04
CA ASN A 96 -1.33 -2.32 -15.36
C ASN A 96 0.20 -2.29 -15.45
N ARG A 97 0.88 -1.64 -14.52
CA ARG A 97 2.34 -1.42 -14.56
C ARG A 97 2.94 -1.45 -13.16
N TYR A 98 4.12 -2.06 -13.07
CA TYR A 98 5.00 -1.94 -11.91
C TYR A 98 6.38 -1.53 -12.39
N GLN A 99 6.89 -0.41 -11.85
CA GLN A 99 8.13 0.21 -12.32
C GLN A 99 8.10 0.50 -13.85
N PHE A 100 9.07 -0.04 -14.60
CA PHE A 100 9.20 0.14 -16.05
C PHE A 100 8.58 -1.00 -16.87
N ASN A 101 8.01 -2.02 -16.21
CA ASN A 101 7.54 -3.22 -16.87
C ASN A 101 6.01 -3.31 -16.83
N GLU A 102 5.43 -3.77 -17.94
CA GLU A 102 4.04 -4.22 -17.99
C GLU A 102 3.93 -5.52 -17.19
N LEU A 103 2.86 -5.63 -16.41
CA LEU A 103 2.55 -6.87 -15.71
C LEU A 103 2.07 -7.90 -16.75
N PRO A 104 2.33 -9.20 -16.54
CA PRO A 104 1.77 -10.23 -17.41
C PRO A 104 0.25 -10.14 -17.47
N ASP A 105 -0.34 -10.30 -18.67
CA ASP A 105 -1.77 -10.12 -18.93
C ASP A 105 -2.69 -11.06 -18.11
N ASP A 106 -2.15 -12.19 -17.64
CA ASP A 106 -2.86 -13.13 -16.78
C ASP A 106 -2.84 -12.65 -15.32
N GLU A 107 -3.60 -11.60 -15.01
CA GLU A 107 -3.82 -11.14 -13.64
C GLU A 107 -4.37 -12.30 -12.78
N PRO A 108 -3.63 -12.77 -11.76
CA PRO A 108 -4.09 -13.88 -10.96
C PRO A 108 -5.16 -13.38 -10.00
N ALA A 109 -6.43 -13.68 -10.30
CA ALA A 109 -7.49 -13.57 -9.32
C ALA A 109 -7.14 -14.40 -8.08
N MET A 110 -7.07 -13.76 -6.92
CA MET A 110 -6.79 -14.39 -5.65
C MET A 110 -7.98 -15.25 -5.23
N ARG A 111 -7.71 -16.54 -4.98
CA ARG A 111 -8.67 -17.57 -4.60
C ARG A 111 -8.08 -18.41 -3.48
N ASP A 112 -8.93 -19.19 -2.82
CA ASP A 112 -8.50 -20.09 -1.74
C ASP A 112 -7.47 -21.14 -2.19
N ASN A 113 -7.52 -21.54 -3.47
CA ASN A 113 -6.59 -22.46 -4.11
C ASN A 113 -5.39 -21.76 -4.76
N SER A 114 -5.28 -20.43 -4.66
CA SER A 114 -4.10 -19.71 -5.14
C SER A 114 -2.86 -20.11 -4.32
N PRO A 115 -1.69 -20.16 -4.96
CA PRO A 115 -0.45 -20.51 -4.29
C PRO A 115 -0.01 -19.40 -3.33
N VAL A 116 0.51 -19.80 -2.18
CA VAL A 116 0.95 -18.92 -1.09
C VAL A 116 2.06 -17.96 -1.54
N VAL A 117 2.84 -18.34 -2.55
CA VAL A 117 3.89 -17.50 -3.15
C VAL A 117 3.38 -16.14 -3.64
N LEU A 118 2.09 -16.01 -3.99
CA LEU A 118 1.49 -14.72 -4.38
C LEU A 118 1.39 -13.73 -3.20
N GLY A 119 1.34 -14.23 -1.97
CA GLY A 119 1.34 -13.41 -0.76
C GLY A 119 2.73 -13.06 -0.24
N LEU A 120 3.79 -13.49 -0.95
CA LEU A 120 5.18 -13.22 -0.59
C LEU A 120 5.76 -12.12 -1.48
N MET A 121 6.43 -11.14 -0.88
CA MET A 121 7.11 -10.08 -1.63
C MET A 121 8.30 -10.64 -2.39
N GLY A 122 8.53 -10.19 -3.62
CA GLY A 122 9.72 -10.55 -4.39
C GLY A 122 9.79 -9.86 -5.75
N GLN A 123 11.01 -9.60 -6.23
CA GLN A 123 11.28 -8.94 -7.52
C GLN A 123 11.14 -9.84 -8.74
N LYS A 124 11.07 -11.16 -8.54
CA LYS A 124 10.94 -12.16 -9.61
C LYS A 124 9.62 -12.90 -9.47
N ASP A 125 9.06 -13.34 -10.59
CA ASP A 125 7.88 -14.21 -10.67
C ASP A 125 6.63 -13.59 -10.02
N SER A 126 5.76 -14.43 -9.45
CA SER A 126 4.45 -14.09 -8.86
C SER A 126 4.48 -13.05 -7.73
N GLY A 127 5.65 -12.78 -7.13
CA GLY A 127 5.80 -11.76 -6.07
C GLY A 127 5.67 -10.32 -6.57
N ILE A 128 5.84 -10.11 -7.89
CA ILE A 128 5.75 -8.79 -8.51
C ILE A 128 4.36 -8.15 -8.35
N TYR A 129 3.30 -8.96 -8.37
CA TYR A 129 1.92 -8.49 -8.26
C TYR A 129 1.64 -7.86 -6.89
N LEU A 130 2.12 -8.48 -5.80
CA LEU A 130 1.96 -7.93 -4.45
C LEU A 130 2.67 -6.58 -4.32
N CYS A 131 3.88 -6.48 -4.87
CA CYS A 131 4.65 -5.25 -4.88
C CYS A 131 3.95 -4.17 -5.71
N ALA A 132 3.35 -4.55 -6.84
CA ALA A 132 2.60 -3.65 -7.70
C ALA A 132 1.35 -3.10 -7.02
N ILE A 133 0.58 -3.95 -6.34
CA ILE A 133 -0.59 -3.56 -5.54
C ILE A 133 -0.18 -2.59 -4.43
N LEU A 134 0.84 -2.93 -3.64
CA LEU A 134 1.31 -2.07 -2.55
C LEU A 134 1.83 -0.73 -3.07
N TYR A 135 2.60 -0.75 -4.15
CA TYR A 135 3.11 0.46 -4.79
C TYR A 135 1.98 1.35 -5.30
N HIS A 136 0.96 0.77 -5.95
CA HIS A 136 -0.19 1.51 -6.44
C HIS A 136 -0.96 2.20 -5.30
N LEU A 137 -1.26 1.48 -4.22
CA LEU A 137 -1.95 2.03 -3.05
C LEU A 137 -1.14 3.15 -2.37
N VAL A 138 0.17 2.94 -2.18
CA VAL A 138 1.05 3.98 -1.62
C VAL A 138 1.12 5.21 -2.54
N ASN A 139 1.13 5.01 -3.85
CA ASN A 139 1.14 6.08 -4.83
C ASN A 139 -0.14 6.92 -4.80
N ILE A 140 -1.32 6.30 -4.64
CA ILE A 140 -2.59 7.02 -4.44
C ILE A 140 -2.47 7.97 -3.23
N GLN A 141 -2.04 7.45 -2.08
CA GLN A 141 -1.89 8.25 -0.87
C GLN A 141 -0.87 9.38 -1.08
N ASN A 142 0.29 9.08 -1.66
CA ASN A 142 1.36 10.06 -1.83
C ASN A 142 0.99 11.16 -2.82
N LYS A 143 0.30 10.84 -3.92
CA LYS A 143 -0.22 11.84 -4.87
C LYS A 143 -1.22 12.79 -4.21
N PHE A 144 -2.18 12.22 -3.47
CA PHE A 144 -3.14 13.02 -2.71
C PHE A 144 -2.44 13.95 -1.72
N LEU A 145 -1.52 13.43 -0.92
CA LEU A 145 -0.78 14.23 0.06
C LEU A 145 0.08 15.31 -0.60
N GLN A 146 0.72 15.01 -1.73
CA GLN A 146 1.53 15.97 -2.47
C GLN A 146 0.68 17.18 -2.90
N GLU A 147 -0.51 16.96 -3.45
CA GLU A 147 -1.41 18.07 -3.80
C GLU A 147 -1.94 18.80 -2.57
N VAL A 148 -2.20 18.11 -1.46
CA VAL A 148 -2.62 18.75 -0.20
C VAL A 148 -1.52 19.66 0.36
N ILE A 149 -0.25 19.27 0.25
CA ILE A 149 0.89 20.04 0.76
C ILE A 149 1.21 21.26 -0.13
N GLU A 150 0.88 21.20 -1.42
CA GLU A 150 1.01 22.33 -2.34
C GLU A 150 -0.04 23.44 -2.09
N ILE A 151 -1.08 23.16 -1.29
CA ILE A 151 -2.05 24.18 -0.87
C ILE A 151 -1.31 25.22 -0.01
N SER A 152 -1.39 26.49 -0.43
CA SER A 152 -0.65 27.58 0.20
C SER A 152 -0.97 27.72 1.69
N PRO A 153 0.03 27.78 2.58
CA PRO A 153 -0.14 28.05 4.00
C PRO A 153 -1.07 29.25 4.26
N GLY A 154 -1.95 29.13 5.26
CA GLY A 154 -2.91 30.19 5.61
C GLY A 154 -4.13 30.36 4.69
N THR A 155 -4.19 29.70 3.52
CA THR A 155 -5.38 29.77 2.63
C THR A 155 -6.50 28.82 3.03
N CYS A 156 -6.20 27.76 3.79
CA CYS A 156 -7.19 26.78 4.24
C CYS A 156 -7.14 26.62 5.77
N LYS A 157 -8.20 27.03 6.47
CA LYS A 157 -8.30 26.92 7.95
C LYS A 157 -8.17 25.48 8.45
N SER A 158 -8.61 24.50 7.65
CA SER A 158 -8.55 23.06 7.98
C SER A 158 -7.14 22.48 7.90
N LEU A 159 -6.21 23.16 7.21
CA LEU A 159 -4.81 22.73 7.04
C LEU A 159 -3.82 23.49 7.92
N LYS A 160 -4.30 24.29 8.89
CA LYS A 160 -3.45 25.03 9.83
C LYS A 160 -2.44 24.17 10.59
N PHE A 161 -2.66 22.85 10.70
CA PHE A 161 -1.71 21.93 11.33
C PHE A 161 -0.49 21.59 10.44
N LEU A 162 -0.58 21.86 9.13
CA LEU A 162 0.53 21.74 8.18
C LEU A 162 1.41 22.99 8.15
N ASP A 163 0.86 24.14 8.56
CA ASP A 163 1.65 25.33 8.84
C ASP A 163 2.58 24.98 10.01
N GLY A 164 3.86 24.71 9.71
CA GLY A 164 4.86 24.40 10.74
C GLY A 164 4.91 25.50 11.81
N PRO A 165 5.54 25.25 12.97
CA PRO A 165 5.74 26.33 13.94
C PRO A 165 6.45 27.48 13.22
N THR A 166 5.78 28.62 13.09
CA THR A 166 6.39 29.88 12.67
C THR A 166 7.37 30.27 13.77
N ILE A 167 8.57 29.69 13.72
CA ILE A 167 9.68 30.20 14.48
C ILE A 167 10.18 31.40 13.67
N ASP A 168 9.84 32.60 14.14
CA ASP A 168 10.45 33.85 13.73
C ASP A 168 11.94 33.80 14.06
N PHE A 169 12.74 33.22 13.17
CA PHE A 169 14.15 33.55 13.06
C PHE A 169 14.31 34.48 11.88
N GLY A 170 14.56 35.74 12.20
CA GLY A 170 14.78 36.80 11.22
C GLY A 170 15.75 36.36 10.12
N SER A 171 15.33 36.64 8.89
CA SER A 171 16.16 36.80 7.69
C SER A 171 17.38 35.87 7.57
N SER A 172 17.24 34.80 6.77
CA SER A 172 18.33 34.38 5.88
C SER A 172 17.77 33.58 4.71
N THR A 173 17.92 34.16 3.52
CA THR A 173 17.67 33.57 2.22
C THR A 173 18.56 32.33 2.00
N SER A 174 17.96 31.16 1.87
CA SER A 174 18.51 30.08 1.05
C SER A 174 17.38 29.26 0.42
N LYS A 175 17.17 29.49 -0.88
CA LYS A 175 16.45 28.57 -1.76
C LYS A 175 17.34 27.34 -1.95
N ALA A 176 17.15 26.32 -1.13
CA ALA A 176 17.58 24.97 -1.47
C ALA A 176 16.39 24.05 -1.23
N LYS A 177 15.83 23.50 -2.31
CA LYS A 177 14.87 22.39 -2.24
C LYS A 177 15.60 21.24 -1.55
N SER A 178 15.35 21.02 -0.27
CA SER A 178 15.80 19.79 0.38
C SER A 178 14.89 18.66 -0.09
N GLU A 179 15.47 17.67 -0.76
CA GLU A 179 14.86 16.35 -0.99
C GLU A 179 14.74 15.58 0.34
N THR A 180 14.17 16.21 1.36
CA THR A 180 13.82 15.52 2.60
C THR A 180 12.49 14.84 2.32
N PRO A 181 12.39 13.50 2.37
CA PRO A 181 11.12 12.83 2.22
C PRO A 181 10.15 13.39 3.25
N ASN A 182 9.03 13.95 2.76
CA ASN A 182 8.06 14.59 3.63
C ASN A 182 7.56 13.59 4.66
N ARG A 183 7.57 13.97 5.95
CA ARG A 183 7.22 13.09 7.08
C ARG A 183 5.84 12.44 6.99
N TYR A 184 4.95 13.02 6.17
CA TYR A 184 3.59 12.52 5.98
C TYR A 184 3.45 11.55 4.81
N CYS A 185 4.41 11.52 3.89
CA CYS A 185 4.41 10.56 2.78
C CYS A 185 4.90 9.21 3.28
N LEU A 186 4.22 8.14 2.87
CA LEU A 186 4.77 6.81 3.05
C LEU A 186 5.95 6.67 2.09
N GLN A 187 7.13 6.39 2.63
CA GLN A 187 8.27 6.06 1.80
C GLN A 187 8.01 4.74 1.08
N SER A 188 7.76 4.80 -0.23
CA SER A 188 7.84 3.60 -1.07
C SER A 188 9.31 3.38 -1.41
N MET A 189 9.94 2.38 -0.79
CA MET A 189 11.22 1.89 -1.26
C MET A 189 10.99 0.92 -2.41
N CYS A 190 11.72 1.12 -3.50
CA CYS A 190 11.85 0.11 -4.53
C CYS A 190 12.52 -1.12 -3.90
N LEU A 191 12.05 -2.35 -4.19
CA LEU A 191 12.71 -3.56 -3.66
C LEU A 191 14.21 -3.59 -4.02
N ASP A 192 14.60 -2.93 -5.13
CA ASP A 192 16.00 -2.84 -5.59
C ASP A 192 16.89 -2.05 -4.62
N GLN A 193 16.28 -1.31 -3.70
CA GLN A 193 16.92 -0.52 -2.65
C GLN A 193 16.82 -1.17 -1.27
N VAL A 194 16.10 -2.30 -1.13
CA VAL A 194 15.97 -3.05 0.11
C VAL A 194 17.14 -4.02 0.21
N ARG A 195 17.96 -3.89 1.26
CA ARG A 195 19.09 -4.81 1.53
C ARG A 195 18.60 -6.26 1.50
N SER A 196 19.35 -7.13 0.82
CA SER A 196 19.10 -8.56 0.62
C SER A 196 18.93 -9.39 1.91
N VAL A 197 19.23 -8.81 3.08
CA VAL A 197 18.97 -9.42 4.40
C VAL A 197 17.46 -9.41 4.76
N ASN A 198 16.66 -8.55 4.09
CA ASN A 198 15.23 -8.38 4.35
C ASN A 198 14.34 -8.98 3.24
N ILE A 199 14.93 -9.67 2.26
CA ILE A 199 14.21 -10.33 1.16
C ILE A 199 14.65 -11.80 1.21
N ILE A 200 13.67 -12.71 1.38
CA ILE A 200 13.88 -14.16 1.31
C ILE A 200 13.61 -14.63 -0.11
#